data_AF-A0A7R9VZX4-F1
#
_entry.id   AF-A0A7R9VZX4-F1
#
_cell.length_a   1.000
_cell.length_b   1.000
_cell.length_c   1.000
_cell.angle_alpha   90.00
_cell.angle_beta   90.00
_cell.angle_gamma   90.00
#
_symmetry.space_group_name_H-M   'P 1'
#
loop_
_entity.id
_entity.type
_entity.pdbx_description
1 polymer ?
#
loop_
_entity_poly.entity_id
_entity_poly.type
_entity_poly.pdbx_seq_one_letter_code
_entity_poly.pdbx_strand_id
1 'polypeptide(L)'
;VRCSDVVSHRPEGEWSRLAPLRVLSFDIECAGRKGHFPEAKIDPVIQIASMVTVQGQDVPTVRNVMTLDSCASIVGAEVMSFEREADLLLRWRDLMLESDPDIIIGYNTTNFDLPYLYERAQALKIEGEFHQWGRVRGSRVRMREATFSSKAYGTHEYKDLPIDGRVQLDLLTAIQREHK
;
A
#
# COMPACT_ATOMS: atom_id res chain seq x y z
N VAL A 1 -4.61 30.35 8.44
CA VAL A 1 -3.22 30.58 7.98
C VAL A 1 -3.31 31.09 6.55
N ARG A 2 -2.81 32.30 6.27
CA ARG A 2 -2.71 32.79 4.88
C ARG A 2 -1.42 32.25 4.28
N CYS A 3 -1.36 32.12 2.96
CA CYS A 3 -0.13 31.71 2.27
C CYS A 3 1.05 32.66 2.60
N SER A 4 0.76 33.96 2.79
CA SER A 4 1.73 34.97 3.21
C SER A 4 2.35 34.75 4.60
N ASP A 5 1.72 33.92 5.44
CA ASP A 5 2.19 33.66 6.79
C ASP A 5 3.16 32.44 6.84
N VAL A 6 3.40 31.76 5.70
CA VAL A 6 4.27 30.57 5.61
C VAL A 6 5.72 31.00 5.36
N VAL A 7 6.64 30.48 6.19
CA VAL A 7 8.08 30.62 5.99
C VAL A 7 8.64 29.33 5.42
N SER A 8 9.27 29.40 4.25
CA SER A 8 9.92 28.25 3.60
C SER A 8 11.42 28.25 3.91
N HIS A 9 11.87 27.26 4.67
CA HIS A 9 13.27 27.10 5.02
C HIS A 9 14.03 26.34 3.93
N ARG A 10 15.25 26.76 3.60
CA ARG A 10 16.15 25.99 2.73
C ARG A 10 16.66 24.74 3.48
N PRO A 11 16.88 23.60 2.79
CA PRO A 11 17.30 22.34 3.43
C PRO A 11 18.81 22.36 3.77
N GLU A 12 19.23 23.32 4.58
CA GLU A 12 20.62 23.56 4.98
C GLU A 12 20.74 23.55 6.52
N GLY A 13 21.90 23.14 7.04
CA GLY A 13 22.13 23.12 8.49
C GLY A 13 21.11 22.26 9.24
N GLU A 14 20.43 22.85 10.23
CA GLU A 14 19.41 22.16 11.03
C GLU A 14 18.18 21.72 10.23
N TRP A 15 17.87 22.41 9.13
CA TRP A 15 16.70 22.17 8.27
C TRP A 15 16.94 21.07 7.22
N SER A 16 18.11 20.44 7.23
CA SER A 16 18.44 19.30 6.35
C SER A 16 18.05 17.94 6.95
N ARG A 17 17.62 17.91 8.22
CA ARG A 17 17.22 16.68 8.91
C ARG A 17 15.95 16.10 8.32
N LEU A 18 15.87 14.77 8.30
CA LEU A 18 14.66 14.05 7.93
C LEU A 18 13.71 13.92 9.13
N ALA A 19 12.42 14.06 8.87
CA ALA A 19 11.38 13.71 9.83
C ALA A 19 11.35 12.20 10.09
N PRO A 20 10.81 11.75 11.24
CA PRO A 20 10.62 10.32 11.54
C PRO A 20 9.43 9.75 10.75
N LEU A 21 9.59 9.65 9.43
CA LEU A 21 8.55 9.18 8.51
C LEU A 21 8.15 7.75 8.83
N ARG A 22 6.84 7.46 8.79
CA ARG A 22 6.32 6.10 8.93
C ARG A 22 6.26 5.43 7.58
N VAL A 23 6.88 4.26 7.47
CA VAL A 23 6.99 3.49 6.24
C VAL A 23 6.23 2.18 6.40
N LEU A 24 5.14 2.01 5.65
CA LEU A 24 4.40 0.76 5.55
C LEU A 24 4.95 -0.05 4.38
N SER A 25 5.48 -1.24 4.65
CA SER A 25 5.72 -2.28 3.64
C SER A 25 4.65 -3.35 3.78
N PHE A 26 4.09 -3.79 2.65
CA PHE A 26 3.10 -4.87 2.66
C PHE A 26 3.23 -5.74 1.41
N ASP A 27 2.62 -6.93 1.49
CA ASP A 27 2.58 -7.96 0.45
C ASP A 27 1.30 -8.78 0.62
N ILE A 28 0.71 -9.26 -0.49
CA ILE A 28 -0.54 -10.04 -0.49
C ILE A 28 -0.36 -11.43 -1.09
N GLU A 29 -1.15 -12.38 -0.60
CA GLU A 29 -1.26 -13.72 -1.18
C GLU A 29 -2.69 -13.99 -1.64
N CYS A 30 -2.81 -14.58 -2.83
CA CYS A 30 -4.10 -14.88 -3.46
C CYS A 30 -4.20 -16.37 -3.80
N ALA A 31 -5.35 -16.98 -3.53
CA ALA A 31 -5.61 -18.39 -3.88
C ALA A 31 -6.14 -18.51 -5.31
N GLY A 32 -5.23 -18.60 -6.29
CA GLY A 32 -5.59 -18.72 -7.71
C GLY A 32 -6.02 -20.12 -8.16
N ARG A 33 -6.77 -20.18 -9.26
CA ARG A 33 -7.07 -21.44 -9.97
C ARG A 33 -5.83 -22.03 -10.63
N LYS A 34 -5.71 -23.36 -10.62
CA LYS A 34 -4.55 -24.08 -11.17
C LYS A 34 -4.31 -23.74 -12.64
N GLY A 35 -3.10 -23.27 -12.97
CA GLY A 35 -2.68 -22.95 -14.33
C GLY A 35 -3.12 -21.57 -14.84
N HIS A 36 -3.75 -20.76 -13.98
CA HIS A 36 -4.17 -19.41 -14.31
C HIS A 36 -3.47 -18.39 -13.40
N PHE A 37 -3.17 -17.22 -13.95
CA PHE A 37 -2.75 -16.08 -13.13
C PHE A 37 -3.96 -15.59 -12.30
N PRO A 38 -3.78 -15.18 -11.03
CA PRO A 38 -4.89 -14.73 -10.20
C PRO A 38 -5.68 -13.57 -10.82
N GLU A 39 -7.02 -13.67 -10.76
CA GLU A 39 -7.96 -12.64 -11.24
C GLU A 39 -8.80 -12.14 -10.06
N ALA A 40 -8.70 -10.86 -9.73
CA ALA A 40 -9.35 -10.27 -8.54
C ALA A 40 -10.87 -10.49 -8.46
N LYS A 41 -11.55 -10.67 -9.60
CA LYS A 41 -12.99 -10.94 -9.64
C LYS A 41 -13.39 -12.30 -9.09
N ILE A 42 -12.47 -13.27 -9.07
CA ILE A 42 -12.76 -14.67 -8.80
C ILE A 42 -11.89 -15.18 -7.66
N ASP A 43 -10.58 -14.98 -7.77
CA ASP A 43 -9.58 -15.55 -6.89
C ASP A 43 -9.46 -14.67 -5.62
N PRO A 44 -9.63 -15.22 -4.40
CA PRO A 44 -9.64 -14.45 -3.16
C PRO A 44 -8.24 -14.07 -2.70
N VAL A 45 -8.15 -12.93 -2.02
CA VAL A 45 -7.01 -12.59 -1.16
C VAL A 45 -7.13 -13.41 0.12
N ILE A 46 -6.10 -14.18 0.42
CA ILE A 46 -6.07 -15.09 1.58
C ILE A 46 -5.12 -14.64 2.67
N GLN A 47 -4.11 -13.83 2.36
CA GLN A 47 -3.23 -13.25 3.37
C GLN A 47 -2.78 -11.85 2.98
N ILE A 48 -2.58 -11.00 3.98
CA ILE A 48 -1.90 -9.71 3.82
C ILE A 48 -0.90 -9.57 4.96
N ALA A 49 0.39 -9.48 4.63
CA ALA A 49 1.45 -9.20 5.58
C ALA A 49 1.76 -7.71 5.60
N SER A 50 2.03 -7.13 6.77
CA SER A 50 2.32 -5.71 6.91
C SER A 50 3.40 -5.45 7.96
N MET A 51 4.36 -4.61 7.61
CA MET A 51 5.36 -4.07 8.52
C MET A 51 5.34 -2.55 8.47
N VAL A 52 5.34 -1.91 9.64
CA VAL A 52 5.50 -0.45 9.74
C VAL A 52 6.80 -0.16 10.46
N THR A 53 7.69 0.58 9.82
CA THR A 53 8.93 1.09 10.41
C THR A 53 8.89 2.61 10.51
N VAL A 54 9.68 3.17 11.41
CA VAL A 54 9.86 4.62 11.52
C VAL A 54 11.27 4.95 11.06
N GLN A 55 11.42 5.95 10.20
CA GLN A 55 12.71 6.40 9.69
C GLN A 55 13.68 6.66 10.86
N GLY A 56 14.83 5.98 10.83
CA GLY A 56 15.86 6.05 11.88
C GLY A 56 15.69 5.06 13.04
N GLN A 57 14.69 4.17 13.00
CA GLN A 57 14.56 3.06 13.95
C GLN A 57 14.94 1.72 13.30
N ASP A 58 15.64 0.88 14.06
CA ASP A 58 16.13 -0.43 13.59
C ASP A 58 15.06 -1.53 13.63
N VAL A 59 13.97 -1.30 14.38
CA VAL A 59 12.92 -2.30 14.62
C VAL A 59 11.58 -1.76 14.14
N PRO A 60 10.81 -2.53 13.36
CA PRO A 60 9.43 -2.20 13.01
C PRO A 60 8.54 -2.05 14.25
N THR A 61 7.69 -1.04 14.24
CA THR A 61 6.67 -0.80 15.27
C THR A 61 5.45 -1.69 15.09
N VAL A 62 5.19 -2.14 13.85
CA VAL A 62 4.14 -3.11 13.52
C VAL A 62 4.77 -4.26 12.74
N ARG A 63 4.41 -5.49 13.14
CA ARG A 63 4.67 -6.73 12.42
C ARG A 63 3.41 -7.57 12.50
N ASN A 64 2.64 -7.60 11.43
CA ASN A 64 1.32 -8.22 11.42
C ASN A 64 1.15 -9.09 10.16
N VAL A 65 0.43 -10.19 10.31
CA VAL A 65 -0.14 -10.94 9.18
C VAL A 65 -1.63 -11.16 9.44
N MET A 66 -2.43 -10.76 8.46
CA MET A 66 -3.88 -11.01 8.43
C MET A 66 -4.13 -12.21 7.52
N THR A 67 -4.89 -13.20 7.98
CA THR A 67 -5.17 -14.43 7.25
C THR A 67 -6.67 -14.66 7.10
N LEU A 68 -7.07 -15.19 5.95
CA LEU A 68 -8.36 -15.85 5.79
C LEU A 68 -8.23 -17.24 6.42
N ASP A 69 -9.25 -17.61 7.20
CA ASP A 69 -9.24 -18.77 8.08
C ASP A 69 -8.16 -18.71 9.18
N SER A 70 -8.10 -19.76 9.99
CA SER A 70 -7.19 -19.87 11.13
C SER A 70 -5.73 -19.98 10.70
N CYS A 71 -4.86 -19.28 11.41
CA CYS A 71 -3.41 -19.43 11.30
C CYS A 71 -2.79 -19.66 12.69
N ALA A 72 -1.70 -20.45 12.74
CA ALA A 72 -0.94 -20.64 13.97
C ALA A 72 -0.20 -19.34 14.36
N SER A 73 0.03 -19.13 15.65
CA SER A 73 0.79 -17.98 16.14
C SER A 73 2.23 -17.99 15.61
N ILE A 74 2.73 -16.82 15.22
CA ILE A 74 4.11 -16.63 14.76
C ILE A 74 4.86 -15.78 15.80
N VAL A 75 6.01 -16.26 16.28
CA VAL A 75 6.79 -15.53 17.28
C VAL A 75 7.27 -14.20 16.71
N GLY A 76 6.95 -13.10 17.39
CA GLY A 76 7.37 -11.75 17.01
C GLY A 76 6.52 -11.07 15.94
N ALA A 77 5.38 -11.68 15.56
CA ALA A 77 4.36 -11.07 14.71
C ALA A 77 2.97 -11.26 15.32
N GLU A 78 2.11 -10.27 15.16
CA GLU A 78 0.69 -10.40 15.44
C GLU A 78 0.03 -11.17 14.29
N VAL A 79 -0.75 -12.20 14.62
CA VAL A 79 -1.52 -12.98 13.65
C VAL A 79 -2.99 -12.68 13.89
N MET A 80 -3.67 -12.16 12.87
CA MET A 80 -5.12 -11.91 12.90
C MET A 80 -5.80 -12.79 11.87
N SER A 81 -6.76 -13.61 12.30
CA SER A 81 -7.47 -14.55 11.42
C SER A 81 -8.94 -14.13 11.25
N PHE A 82 -9.45 -14.20 10.04
CA PHE A 82 -10.80 -13.78 9.67
C PHE A 82 -11.55 -14.89 8.95
N GLU A 83 -12.84 -15.06 9.21
CA GLU A 83 -13.69 -16.05 8.51
C GLU A 83 -14.18 -15.53 7.15
N ARG A 84 -14.29 -14.20 7.00
CA ARG A 84 -14.76 -13.57 5.77
C ARG A 84 -13.67 -12.68 5.21
N GLU A 85 -13.40 -12.82 3.92
CA GLU A 85 -12.43 -11.99 3.20
C GLU A 85 -12.73 -10.49 3.31
N ALA A 86 -14.02 -10.11 3.31
CA ALA A 86 -14.41 -8.72 3.50
C ALA A 86 -13.90 -8.13 4.82
N ASP A 87 -13.94 -8.90 5.91
CA ASP A 87 -13.46 -8.44 7.22
C ASP A 87 -11.94 -8.30 7.23
N LEU A 88 -11.23 -9.23 6.58
CA LEU A 88 -9.78 -9.15 6.37
C LEU A 88 -9.39 -7.86 5.65
N LEU A 89 -10.03 -7.58 4.51
CA LEU A 89 -9.76 -6.37 3.73
C LEU A 89 -10.08 -5.10 4.53
N LEU A 90 -11.26 -5.02 5.15
CA LEU A 90 -11.64 -3.85 5.95
C LEU A 90 -10.70 -3.62 7.13
N ARG A 91 -10.25 -4.69 7.79
CA ARG A 91 -9.27 -4.57 8.88
C ARG A 91 -7.90 -4.12 8.39
N TRP A 92 -7.45 -4.55 7.21
CA TRP A 92 -6.19 -4.06 6.63
C TRP A 92 -6.28 -2.57 6.28
N ARG A 93 -7.42 -2.13 5.72
CA ARG A 93 -7.71 -0.70 5.53
C ARG A 93 -7.62 0.05 6.86
N ASP A 94 -8.22 -0.48 7.93
CA ASP A 94 -8.16 0.13 9.26
C ASP A 94 -6.71 0.20 9.77
N LEU A 95 -5.90 -0.84 9.58
CA LEU A 95 -4.48 -0.83 9.96
C LEU A 95 -3.72 0.29 9.25
N MET A 96 -3.96 0.50 7.95
CA MET A 96 -3.34 1.59 7.19
C MET A 96 -3.77 2.96 7.75
N LEU A 97 -5.04 3.14 8.12
CA LEU A 97 -5.52 4.40 8.69
C LEU A 97 -4.99 4.63 10.11
N GLU A 98 -4.95 3.60 10.94
CA GLU A 98 -4.47 3.62 12.34
C GLU A 98 -2.96 3.88 12.43
N SER A 99 -2.17 3.20 11.60
CA SER A 99 -0.71 3.38 11.55
C SER A 99 -0.31 4.69 10.88
N ASP A 100 -1.18 5.24 10.03
CA ASP A 100 -1.01 6.49 9.29
C ASP A 100 0.39 6.61 8.63
N PRO A 101 0.74 5.72 7.68
CA PRO A 101 2.04 5.75 7.04
C PRO A 101 2.18 6.97 6.12
N ASP A 102 3.38 7.57 6.14
CA ASP A 102 3.76 8.64 5.22
C ASP A 102 4.16 8.06 3.85
N ILE A 103 4.81 6.90 3.86
CA ILE A 103 5.29 6.20 2.68
C ILE A 103 4.76 4.77 2.68
N ILE A 104 4.24 4.33 1.53
CA ILE A 104 3.85 2.95 1.27
C ILE A 104 4.86 2.37 0.28
N ILE A 105 5.47 1.25 0.65
CA ILE A 105 6.47 0.54 -0.14
C ILE A 105 6.07 -0.93 -0.33
N GLY A 106 6.79 -1.61 -1.22
CA GLY A 106 6.71 -3.04 -1.45
C GLY A 106 7.39 -3.37 -2.78
N TYR A 107 7.14 -4.56 -3.31
CA TYR A 107 7.71 -5.00 -4.57
C TYR A 107 6.60 -5.35 -5.55
N ASN A 108 6.46 -4.56 -6.62
CA ASN A 108 5.36 -4.65 -7.59
C ASN A 108 3.97 -4.28 -7.04
N THR A 109 3.92 -3.55 -5.93
CA THR A 109 2.68 -3.10 -5.30
C THR A 109 1.83 -2.21 -6.19
N THR A 110 2.46 -1.41 -7.04
CA THR A 110 1.76 -0.48 -7.94
C THR A 110 1.07 -1.17 -9.10
N ASN A 111 1.62 -2.27 -9.62
CA ASN A 111 1.04 -2.99 -10.76
C ASN A 111 0.23 -4.23 -10.35
N PHE A 112 0.47 -4.79 -9.17
CA PHE A 112 -0.24 -5.98 -8.69
C PHE A 112 -1.04 -5.71 -7.42
N ASP A 113 -0.40 -5.56 -6.26
CA ASP A 113 -1.07 -5.63 -4.96
C ASP A 113 -2.20 -4.59 -4.79
N LEU A 114 -1.91 -3.30 -5.00
CA LEU A 114 -2.89 -2.23 -4.82
C LEU A 114 -4.04 -2.32 -5.85
N PRO A 115 -3.78 -2.48 -7.17
CA PRO A 115 -4.85 -2.74 -8.13
C PRO A 115 -5.68 -3.99 -7.80
N TYR A 116 -5.05 -5.07 -7.35
CA TYR A 116 -5.73 -6.32 -7.02
C TYR A 116 -6.68 -6.13 -5.84
N LEU A 117 -6.21 -5.51 -4.74
CA LEU A 117 -7.04 -5.17 -3.59
C LEU A 117 -8.19 -4.23 -3.98
N TYR A 118 -7.91 -3.23 -4.81
CA TYR A 118 -8.91 -2.28 -5.29
C TYR A 118 -10.04 -2.99 -6.05
N GLU A 119 -9.70 -3.82 -7.03
CA GLU A 119 -10.65 -4.57 -7.84
C GLU A 119 -11.36 -5.67 -7.03
N ARG A 120 -10.66 -6.33 -6.11
CA ARG A 120 -11.24 -7.39 -5.27
C ARG A 120 -12.34 -6.83 -4.37
N ALA A 121 -12.13 -5.66 -3.79
CA ALA A 121 -13.15 -4.99 -2.99
C ALA A 121 -14.41 -4.64 -3.80
N GLN A 122 -14.28 -4.30 -5.09
CA GLN A 122 -15.42 -4.11 -5.98
C GLN A 122 -16.15 -5.44 -6.25
N ALA A 123 -15.41 -6.54 -6.46
CA ALA A 123 -16.01 -7.86 -6.64
C ALA A 123 -16.82 -8.31 -5.41
N LEU A 124 -16.35 -7.94 -4.20
CA LEU A 124 -17.02 -8.21 -2.93
C LEU A 124 -18.10 -7.17 -2.56
N LYS A 125 -18.26 -6.10 -3.35
CA LYS A 125 -19.21 -4.99 -3.10
C LYS A 125 -18.97 -4.23 -1.80
N ILE A 126 -17.71 -4.09 -1.40
CA ILE A 126 -17.27 -3.35 -0.20
C ILE A 126 -16.46 -2.10 -0.54
N GLU A 127 -16.40 -1.70 -1.80
CA GLU A 127 -15.59 -0.58 -2.30
C GLU A 127 -15.90 0.75 -1.60
N GLY A 128 -17.16 0.94 -1.17
CA GLY A 128 -17.58 2.16 -0.51
C GLY A 128 -16.89 2.42 0.84
N GLU A 129 -16.57 1.35 1.55
CA GLU A 129 -15.89 1.36 2.85
C GLU A 129 -14.39 1.15 2.67
N PHE A 130 -14.00 0.21 1.80
CA PHE A 130 -12.62 -0.20 1.63
C PHE A 130 -11.74 0.83 0.91
N HIS A 131 -12.23 1.55 -0.12
CA HIS A 131 -11.39 2.49 -0.90
C HIS A 131 -11.02 3.80 -0.16
N GLN A 132 -11.10 3.82 1.16
CA GLN A 132 -10.74 4.97 2.00
C GLN A 132 -9.30 4.82 2.51
N TRP A 133 -8.30 4.95 1.64
CA TRP A 133 -6.88 4.76 1.99
C TRP A 133 -6.12 6.06 2.28
N GLY A 134 -6.60 7.18 1.73
CA GLY A 134 -5.96 8.50 1.86
C GLY A 134 -6.23 9.20 3.20
N ARG A 135 -5.55 10.32 3.43
CA ARG A 135 -5.73 11.17 4.61
C ARG A 135 -6.92 12.14 4.50
N VAL A 136 -7.44 12.36 3.28
CA VAL A 136 -8.60 13.24 3.05
C VAL A 136 -9.89 12.50 3.43
N ARG A 137 -10.52 12.92 4.53
CA ARG A 137 -11.76 12.33 5.02
C ARG A 137 -12.87 12.41 3.97
N GLY A 138 -13.56 11.28 3.77
CA GLY A 138 -14.64 11.18 2.77
C GLY A 138 -14.18 11.08 1.32
N SER A 139 -12.86 11.16 1.05
CA SER A 139 -12.30 10.84 -0.26
C SER A 139 -12.16 9.33 -0.40
N ARG A 140 -12.29 8.85 -1.64
CA ARG A 140 -12.02 7.46 -2.01
C ARG A 140 -10.92 7.46 -3.07
N VAL A 141 -10.00 6.51 -2.95
CA VAL A 141 -9.00 6.28 -4.00
C VAL A 141 -9.71 5.93 -5.31
N ARG A 142 -9.13 6.35 -6.43
CA ARG A 142 -9.66 6.05 -7.76
C ARG A 142 -8.51 5.62 -8.64
N MET A 143 -8.60 4.39 -9.12
CA MET A 143 -7.67 3.87 -10.10
C MET A 143 -7.89 4.57 -11.45
N ARG A 144 -6.80 4.93 -12.11
CA ARG A 144 -6.77 5.59 -13.42
C ARG A 144 -5.85 4.79 -14.33
N GLU A 145 -6.25 4.63 -15.59
CA GLU A 145 -5.34 4.14 -16.60
C GLU A 145 -4.43 5.28 -17.04
N ALA A 146 -3.12 5.03 -17.07
CA ALA A 146 -2.13 6.00 -17.48
C ALA A 146 -1.13 5.35 -18.44
N THR A 147 -0.66 6.14 -19.40
CA THR A 147 0.39 5.73 -20.34
C THR A 147 1.59 6.62 -20.14
N PHE A 148 2.74 6.03 -19.84
CA PHE A 148 4.03 6.71 -19.84
C PHE A 148 4.79 6.34 -21.09
N SER A 149 5.32 7.32 -21.83
CA SER A 149 6.15 7.07 -23.00
C SER A 149 7.38 7.97 -22.98
N SER A 150 8.56 7.38 -23.13
CA SER A 150 9.82 8.12 -23.26
C SER A 150 10.82 7.37 -24.13
N LYS A 151 11.77 8.10 -24.74
CA LYS A 151 12.83 7.48 -25.56
C LYS A 151 13.78 6.58 -24.76
N ALA A 152 13.99 6.90 -23.48
CA ALA A 152 14.92 6.17 -22.61
C ALA A 152 14.29 4.94 -21.94
N TYR A 153 12.97 4.98 -21.68
CA TYR A 153 12.26 3.96 -20.90
C TYR A 153 11.10 3.29 -21.66
N GLY A 154 10.96 3.52 -22.97
CA GLY A 154 9.89 2.91 -23.76
C GLY A 154 8.49 3.45 -23.44
N THR A 155 7.46 2.75 -23.94
CA THR A 155 6.06 3.01 -23.65
C THR A 155 5.52 1.93 -22.72
N HIS A 156 4.97 2.36 -21.58
CA HIS A 156 4.37 1.50 -20.57
C HIS A 156 2.98 2.00 -20.24
N GLU A 157 2.01 1.10 -20.28
CA GLU A 157 0.69 1.30 -19.68
C GLU A 157 0.78 0.87 -18.23
N TYR A 158 0.28 1.71 -17.32
CA TYR A 158 0.24 1.40 -15.90
C TYR A 158 -1.08 1.88 -15.29
N LYS A 159 -1.49 1.21 -14.22
CA LYS A 159 -2.62 1.62 -13.40
C LYS A 159 -2.08 2.57 -12.34
N ASP A 160 -2.48 3.83 -12.41
CA ASP A 160 -2.18 4.83 -11.40
C ASP A 160 -3.26 4.82 -10.33
N LEU A 161 -2.87 4.68 -9.07
CA LEU A 161 -3.79 4.64 -7.94
C LEU A 161 -3.29 5.61 -6.86
N PRO A 162 -3.51 6.93 -7.02
CA PRO A 162 -3.04 7.92 -6.07
C PRO A 162 -3.74 7.78 -4.71
N ILE A 163 -2.97 7.88 -3.64
CA ILE A 163 -3.45 7.82 -2.25
C ILE A 163 -3.19 9.18 -1.60
N ASP A 164 -4.21 10.02 -1.54
CA ASP A 164 -4.06 11.42 -1.10
C ASP A 164 -3.38 11.52 0.27
N GLY A 165 -2.29 12.28 0.33
CA GLY A 165 -1.52 12.53 1.56
C GLY A 165 -0.52 11.43 1.94
N ARG A 166 -0.33 10.40 1.08
CA ARG A 166 0.67 9.34 1.25
C ARG A 166 1.53 9.21 0.00
N VAL A 167 2.82 8.98 0.17
CA VAL A 167 3.75 8.73 -0.94
C VAL A 167 3.81 7.23 -1.21
N GLN A 168 3.83 6.83 -2.48
CA GLN A 168 4.06 5.45 -2.89
C GLN A 168 5.46 5.33 -3.50
N LEU A 169 6.21 4.31 -3.07
CA LEU A 169 7.53 3.99 -3.60
C LEU A 169 7.65 2.47 -3.81
N ASP A 170 7.40 2.04 -5.04
CA ASP A 170 7.54 0.64 -5.45
C ASP A 170 9.00 0.31 -5.75
N LEU A 171 9.55 -0.69 -5.05
CA LEU A 171 10.94 -1.09 -5.20
C LEU A 171 11.23 -1.70 -6.57
N LEU A 172 10.28 -2.38 -7.21
CA LEU A 172 10.46 -2.91 -8.56
C LEU A 172 10.72 -1.76 -9.55
N THR A 173 9.88 -0.73 -9.49
CA THR A 173 10.01 0.45 -10.35
C THR A 173 11.31 1.20 -10.08
N ALA A 174 11.71 1.33 -8.80
CA ALA A 174 12.96 1.98 -8.43
C ALA A 174 14.18 1.21 -8.98
N ILE A 175 14.22 -0.11 -8.80
CA ILE A 175 15.33 -0.95 -9.28
C ILE A 175 15.43 -0.92 -10.80
N GLN A 176 14.31 -1.06 -11.52
CA GLN A 176 14.29 -1.02 -12.99
C GLN A 176 14.80 0.31 -13.58
N ARG A 177 14.67 1.41 -12.83
CA ARG A 177 15.15 2.73 -13.26
C ARG A 177 16.65 2.90 -13.05
N GLU A 178 17.17 2.44 -11.91
CA GLU A 178 18.56 2.66 -11.48
C GLU A 178 19.53 1.57 -11.94
N HIS A 179 19.05 0.36 -12.21
CA HIS A 179 19.87 -0.81 -12.57
C HIS A 179 19.45 -1.39 -13.92
N LYS A 180 20.43 -1.64 -14.80
CA LYS A 180 20.28 -2.25 -16.13
C LYS A 180 20.95 -3.61 -16.18
#